data_AF-A0A660MT98-F1
#
_entry.id   AF-A0A660MT98-F1
#
_cell.length_a   1.000
_cell.length_b   1.000
_cell.length_c   1.000
_cell.angle_alpha   90.00
_cell.angle_beta   90.00
_cell.angle_gamma   90.00
#
_symmetry.space_group_name_H-M   'P 1'
#
loop_
_entity.id
_entity.type
_entity.pdbx_description
1 polymer ?
#
loop_
_entity_poly.entity_id
_entity_poly.type
_entity_poly.pdbx_seq_one_letter_code
_entity_poly.pdbx_strand_id
1 'polypeptide(L)' 'RLKAFLDERQKKIKSLIFVEMNQSGILEDLVRKECELYGEWNKKIEHFRKITLYPFFEEEII' A
#
# COMPACT_ATOMS: atom_id res chain seq x y z
N ARG A 1 -8.30 -13.66 1.47
CA ARG A 1 -7.34 -14.08 0.43
C ARG A 1 -6.10 -13.19 0.44
N LEU A 2 -6.24 -11.87 0.35
CA LEU A 2 -5.11 -10.93 0.43
C LEU A 2 -4.36 -11.02 1.77
N LYS A 3 -5.07 -10.98 2.90
CA LYS A 3 -4.48 -11.15 4.25
C LYS A 3 -3.56 -12.38 4.34
N ALA A 4 -4.09 -13.56 4.03
CA ALA A 4 -3.32 -14.81 4.04
C ALA A 4 -2.07 -14.78 3.13
N PHE A 5 -2.18 -14.14 1.96
CA PHE A 5 -1.03 -13.95 1.06
C PHE A 5 0.05 -13.04 1.68
N LEU A 6 -0.37 -11.93 2.28
CA LEU A 6 0.53 -10.99 2.95
C LEU A 6 1.21 -11.65 4.15
N ASP A 7 0.48 -12.44 4.94
CA ASP A 7 1.04 -13.18 6.08
C ASP A 7 2.08 -14.21 5.64
N GLU A 8 1.81 -15.00 4.60
CA GLU A 8 2.75 -16.00 4.05
C GLU A 8 4.03 -15.35 3.52
N ARG A 9 3.91 -14.15 2.93
CA ARG A 9 4.99 -13.48 2.20
C ARG A 9 5.62 -12.32 2.97
N GLN A 10 5.18 -12.04 4.20
CA GLN A 10 5.61 -10.87 5.00
C GLN A 10 7.12 -10.71 5.07
N LYS A 11 7.86 -11.82 5.23
CA LYS A 11 9.34 -11.82 5.31
C LYS A 11 10.02 -11.53 3.98
N LYS A 12 9.37 -11.81 2.85
CA LYS A 12 9.91 -11.60 1.49
C LYS A 12 9.54 -10.22 0.93
N ILE A 13 8.46 -9.64 1.41
CA ILE A 13 8.01 -8.30 0.99
C ILE A 13 8.92 -7.25 1.63
N LYS A 14 9.57 -6.44 0.79
CA LYS A 14 10.44 -5.33 1.20
C LYS A 14 9.63 -4.07 1.51
N SER A 15 8.81 -3.64 0.56
CA SER A 15 7.86 -2.54 0.70
C SER A 15 6.48 -2.93 0.20
N LEU A 16 5.45 -2.30 0.77
CA LEU A 16 4.07 -2.37 0.34
C LEU A 16 3.63 -0.95 0.01
N ILE A 17 3.42 -0.67 -1.27
CA ILE A 17 3.17 0.68 -1.75
C ILE A 17 1.68 0.83 -2.07
N PHE A 18 1.02 1.79 -1.43
CA PHE A 18 -0.35 2.18 -1.74
C PHE A 18 -0.33 3.34 -2.73
N VAL A 19 -0.93 3.12 -3.90
CA VAL A 19 -0.99 4.12 -4.97
C VAL A 19 -2.44 4.54 -5.16
N GLU A 20 -2.74 5.81 -4.90
CA GLU A 20 -4.10 6.34 -4.95
C GLU A 20 -4.18 7.61 -5.79
N MET A 21 -5.11 7.64 -6.75
CA MET A 21 -5.46 8.84 -7.52
C MET A 21 -6.50 9.71 -6.77
N ASN A 22 -6.32 9.86 -5.47
CA ASN A 22 -7.20 10.65 -4.61
C ASN A 22 -6.41 11.13 -3.37
N GLN A 23 -6.97 12.09 -2.61
CA GLN A 23 -6.37 12.52 -1.33
C GLN A 23 -6.75 11.63 -0.14
N SER A 24 -7.83 10.88 -0.27
CA SER A 24 -8.55 10.26 0.84
C SER A 24 -7.80 9.13 1.53
N GLY A 25 -6.93 8.38 0.84
CA GLY A 25 -6.21 7.27 1.47
C GLY A 25 -7.12 6.08 1.81
N ILE A 26 -8.31 6.01 1.22
CA ILE A 26 -9.34 5.03 1.59
C ILE A 26 -8.88 3.61 1.28
N LEU A 27 -8.10 3.41 0.21
CA LEU A 27 -7.57 2.10 -0.11
C LEU A 27 -6.59 1.63 0.97
N GLU A 28 -5.66 2.51 1.37
CA GLU A 28 -4.74 2.23 2.46
C GLU A 28 -5.50 1.86 3.74
N ASP A 29 -6.43 2.71 4.17
CA ASP A 29 -7.18 2.52 5.42
C ASP A 29 -7.99 1.21 5.42
N LEU A 30 -8.68 0.92 4.31
CA LEU A 30 -9.45 -0.30 4.15
C LEU A 30 -8.55 -1.53 4.24
N VAL A 31 -7.44 -1.56 3.49
CA VAL A 31 -6.55 -2.73 3.45
C VAL A 31 -5.85 -2.91 4.78
N ARG A 32 -5.44 -1.83 5.46
CA ARG A 32 -4.82 -1.90 6.79
C ARG A 32 -5.76 -2.50 7.82
N LYS A 33 -7.03 -2.12 7.79
CA LYS A 33 -8.06 -2.67 8.69
C LYS A 33 -8.35 -4.13 8.39
N GLU A 34 -8.65 -4.47 7.13
CA GLU A 34 -9.08 -5.81 6.74
C GLU A 34 -7.95 -6.84 6.77
N CYS A 35 -6.71 -6.41 6.54
CA CYS A 35 -5.53 -7.29 6.57
C CYS A 35 -4.70 -7.16 7.84
N GLU A 36 -5.16 -6.39 8.83
CA GLU A 36 -4.46 -6.15 10.11
C GLU A 36 -2.98 -5.73 9.92
N LEU A 37 -2.73 -4.81 8.99
CA LEU A 37 -1.38 -4.35 8.65
C LEU A 37 -0.87 -3.37 9.70
N TYR A 38 -0.43 -3.93 10.83
CA TYR A 38 0.12 -3.22 11.98
C TYR A 38 1.54 -3.71 12.31
N GLY A 39 2.21 -3.04 13.24
CA GLY A 39 3.52 -3.46 13.75
C GLY A 39 4.62 -3.35 12.68
N GLU A 40 5.23 -4.49 12.32
CA GLU A 40 6.33 -4.54 11.33
C GLU A 40 5.93 -3.99 9.95
N TRP A 41 4.65 -4.11 9.59
CA TRP A 41 4.13 -3.57 8.33
C TRP A 41 4.27 -2.05 8.25
N ASN A 42 4.13 -1.32 9.37
CA ASN A 42 4.24 0.14 9.37
C ASN A 42 5.61 0.65 8.89
N LYS A 43 6.66 -0.17 9.00
CA LYS A 43 8.01 0.18 8.50
C LYS A 43 8.21 -0.10 7.02
N LYS A 44 7.28 -0.84 6.40
CA LYS A 44 7.33 -1.27 5.00
C LYS A 44 6.28 -0.57 4.14
N ILE A 45 5.33 0.13 4.75
CA ILE A 45 4.24 0.78 4.05
C ILE A 45 4.69 2.15 3.56
N GLU A 46 4.53 2.37 2.27
CA GLU A 46 4.70 3.65 1.61
C GLU A 46 3.40 4.00 0.89
N HIS A 47 3.15 5.29 0.69
CA HIS A 47 1.97 5.75 -0.02
C HIS A 47 2.34 6.83 -1.04
N PHE A 48 1.76 6.70 -2.22
CA PHE A 48 1.82 7.68 -3.29
C PHE A 48 0.40 8.14 -3.60
N ARG A 49 0.17 9.44 -3.44
CA ARG A 49 -1.13 10.06 -3.69
C ARG A 49 -0.98 11.11 -4.77
N LYS A 50 -1.82 11.02 -5.80
CA LYS A 50 -1.81 11.96 -6.92
C LYS A 50 -3.23 12.43 -7.17
N ILE A 51 -3.40 13.74 -7.29
CA ILE A 51 -4.71 14.39 -7.48
C ILE A 51 -4.84 14.89 -8.91
N THR A 52 -3.73 14.85 -9.65
CA THR A 52 -3.70 15.26 -11.04
C THR A 52 -4.45 14.24 -11.89
N LEU A 53 -4.97 14.70 -13.04
CA LEU A 53 -5.56 13.83 -14.04
C LEU A 53 -4.53 12.96 -14.80
N TYR A 54 -3.24 13.17 -14.55
CA TYR A 54 -2.18 12.36 -15.15
C TYR A 54 -2.09 10.99 -14.45
N PRO A 55 -1.91 9.90 -15.21
CA PRO A 55 -1.63 8.58 -14.66
C PRO A 55 -0.40 8.58 -13.76
N PHE A 56 -0.29 7.55 -12.95
CA PHE A 56 0.99 7.21 -12.35
C PHE A 56 1.88 6.54 -13.39
N PHE A 57 3.08 7.07 -13.53
CA PHE A 57 4.15 6.43 -14.28
C PHE A 57 5.00 5.58 -13.32
N GLU A 58 5.60 4.51 -13.82
CA GLU A 58 6.36 3.57 -12.99
C GLU A 58 7.55 4.27 -12.34
N GLU A 59 8.16 5.20 -13.07
CA GLU A 59 9.28 6.05 -12.65
C GLU A 59 8.93 6.96 -11.46
N GLU A 60 7.65 7.19 -11.18
CA GLU A 60 7.20 7.98 -10.03
C GLU A 60 7.07 7.13 -8.75
N ILE A 61 7.13 5.80 -8.86
CA ILE A 61 6.88 4.84 -7.76
C ILE A 61 8.17 4.08 -7.36
N ILE A 62 9.17 3.99 -8.24
CA ILE A 62 10.43 3.24 -8.04
C ILE A 62 11.47 4.01 -7.21
#